data_AF-A0A7X8MVA3-F1
#
_entry.id   AF-A0A7X8MVA3-F1
#
_cell.length_a   1.000
_cell.length_b   1.000
_cell.length_c   1.000
_cell.angle_alpha   90.00
_cell.angle_beta   90.00
_cell.angle_gamma   90.00
#
_symmetry.space_group_name_H-M   'P 1'
#
loop_
_entity.id
_entity.type
_entity.pdbx_description
1 polymer ?
#
loop_
_entity_poly.entity_id
_entity_poly.type
_entity_poly.pdbx_seq_one_letter_code
_entity_poly.pdbx_strand_id
1 'polypeptide(L)'
;GVLVREGSWTTMQRRDLLVPRADLVAVVEALEAEGVRLAGLMAFTAERVRALEPERGIDLDDKSIPHEVPAWIGREERPGAVHLEKGCYRGQETVARVENLGRSPRVLVMLQLDGSAPEAPTPGSDIVGPAGGRALGRLGTVVHDCDFGPVALAVIKRSALEQELQVGDVSVMVDPTSLPEERGEQAGRAAVERLRGRR
;
A
#
# COMPACT_ATOMS: atom_id res chain seq x y z
N GLY A 1 25.26 21.36 -1.92
CA GLY A 1 24.67 21.03 -0.60
C GLY A 1 23.75 19.85 -0.79
N VAL A 2 23.77 18.88 0.12
CA VAL A 2 22.92 17.69 0.05
C VAL A 2 21.62 17.99 0.78
N LEU A 3 20.47 17.82 0.10
CA LEU A 3 19.17 17.88 0.75
C LEU A 3 18.78 16.46 1.14
N VAL A 4 18.49 16.27 2.43
CA VAL A 4 18.09 14.97 2.97
C VAL A 4 16.61 15.02 3.29
N ARG A 5 15.86 14.05 2.79
CA ARG A 5 14.50 13.77 3.24
C ARG A 5 14.53 12.47 4.02
N GLU A 6 14.04 12.53 5.26
CA GLU A 6 13.75 11.34 6.04
C GLU A 6 12.36 10.82 5.66
N GLY A 7 12.32 9.54 5.31
CA GLY A 7 11.09 8.78 5.12
C GLY A 7 11.10 7.58 6.06
N SER A 8 9.93 7.11 6.43
CA SER A 8 9.81 5.84 7.13
C SER A 8 9.10 4.84 6.22
N TRP A 9 9.75 3.72 5.98
CA TRP A 9 9.04 2.49 5.62
C TRP A 9 8.75 1.74 6.92
N THR A 10 7.69 0.94 6.92
CA THR A 10 7.30 0.16 8.11
C THR A 10 8.37 -0.83 8.53
N THR A 11 9.17 -1.32 7.57
CA THR A 11 10.24 -2.30 7.79
C THR A 11 11.61 -1.68 8.06
N MET A 12 11.85 -0.43 7.64
CA MET A 12 13.17 0.19 7.65
C MET A 12 13.10 1.73 7.60
N GLN A 13 14.10 2.40 8.17
CA GLN A 13 14.28 3.84 7.95
C GLN A 13 14.81 4.13 6.54
N ARG A 14 14.17 5.06 5.85
CA ARG A 14 14.54 5.48 4.50
C ARG A 14 15.09 6.91 4.51
N ARG A 15 16.18 7.14 3.80
CA ARG A 15 16.70 8.49 3.56
C ARG A 15 16.85 8.71 2.07
N ASP A 16 16.19 9.73 1.55
CA ASP A 16 16.36 10.19 0.17
C ASP A 16 17.39 11.33 0.16
N LEU A 17 18.51 11.12 -0.54
CA LEU A 17 19.59 12.09 -0.70
C LEU A 17 19.46 12.78 -2.07
N LEU A 18 19.12 14.06 -2.06
CA LEU A 18 19.08 14.87 -3.28
C LEU A 18 20.40 15.61 -3.43
N VAL A 19 21.12 15.30 -4.51
CA VAL A 19 22.46 15.80 -4.80
C VAL A 19 22.51 16.43 -6.19
N PRO A 20 23.37 17.45 -6.42
CA PRO A 20 23.68 17.89 -7.78
C PRO A 20 24.19 16.72 -8.61
N ARG A 21 23.77 16.64 -9.88
CA ARG A 21 24.12 15.52 -10.77
C ARG A 21 25.63 15.31 -10.89
N ALA A 22 26.42 16.39 -10.89
CA ALA A 22 27.87 16.33 -10.99
C ALA A 22 28.53 15.65 -9.78
N ASP A 23 27.87 15.65 -8.63
CA ASP A 23 28.40 15.14 -7.36
C ASP A 23 27.99 13.68 -7.10
N LEU A 24 27.12 13.09 -7.93
CA LEU A 24 26.51 11.78 -7.69
C LEU A 24 27.55 10.69 -7.40
N VAL A 25 28.58 10.58 -8.23
CA VAL A 25 29.62 9.55 -8.09
C VAL A 25 30.40 9.75 -6.79
N ALA A 26 30.86 10.98 -6.52
CA ALA A 26 31.62 11.29 -5.32
C ALA A 26 30.82 11.04 -4.03
N VAL A 27 29.51 11.33 -4.03
CA VAL A 27 28.64 11.05 -2.88
C VAL A 27 28.45 9.55 -2.68
N VAL A 28 28.26 8.77 -3.75
CA VAL A 28 28.16 7.31 -3.66
C VAL A 28 29.45 6.70 -3.11
N GLU A 29 30.60 7.11 -3.63
CA GLU A 29 31.91 6.65 -3.15
C GLU A 29 32.11 6.96 -1.65
N ALA A 30 31.70 8.15 -1.21
CA ALA A 30 31.77 8.52 0.21
C ALA A 30 30.86 7.63 1.09
N LEU A 31 29.66 7.27 0.61
CA LEU A 31 28.76 6.36 1.32
C LEU A 31 29.31 4.93 1.39
N GLU A 32 29.92 4.44 0.30
CA GLU A 32 30.56 3.12 0.28
C GLU A 32 31.77 3.06 1.22
N ALA A 33 32.56 4.14 1.31
CA ALA A 33 33.66 4.26 2.27
C ALA A 33 33.18 4.21 3.73
N GLU A 34 31.97 4.66 4.01
CA GLU A 34 31.28 4.54 5.32
C GLU A 34 30.56 3.17 5.50
N GLY A 35 30.72 2.24 4.55
CA GLY A 35 30.20 0.87 4.63
C GLY A 35 28.78 0.67 4.09
N VAL A 36 28.18 1.68 3.44
CA VAL A 36 26.91 1.50 2.73
C VAL A 36 27.14 0.59 1.52
N ARG A 37 26.27 -0.42 1.33
CA ARG A 37 26.32 -1.31 0.18
C ARG A 37 25.33 -0.87 -0.89
N LEU A 38 25.79 -0.83 -2.14
CA LEU A 38 24.91 -0.62 -3.29
C LEU A 38 23.93 -1.79 -3.46
N ALA A 39 22.69 -1.45 -3.79
CA ALA A 39 21.63 -2.40 -4.11
C ALA A 39 20.91 -1.98 -5.39
N GLY A 40 20.44 -2.95 -6.16
CA GLY A 40 19.72 -2.71 -7.41
C GLY A 40 18.23 -2.38 -7.20
N LEU A 41 17.55 -2.04 -8.30
CA LEU A 41 16.12 -1.70 -8.29
C LEU A 41 15.22 -2.86 -7.82
N MET A 42 15.63 -4.11 -8.05
CA MET A 42 14.86 -5.27 -7.57
C MET A 42 14.77 -5.29 -6.04
N ALA A 43 15.89 -5.06 -5.35
CA ALA A 43 15.93 -4.98 -3.90
C ALA A 43 15.11 -3.78 -3.38
N PHE A 44 15.26 -2.62 -4.01
CA PHE A 44 14.45 -1.44 -3.68
C PHE A 44 12.94 -1.71 -3.84
N THR A 45 12.56 -2.37 -4.93
CA THR A 45 11.15 -2.67 -5.23
C THR A 45 10.58 -3.68 -4.24
N ALA A 46 11.35 -4.70 -3.88
CA ALA A 46 10.95 -5.69 -2.87
C ALA A 46 10.70 -5.03 -1.51
N GLU A 47 11.64 -4.19 -1.04
CA GLU A 47 11.46 -3.45 0.21
C GLU A 47 10.26 -2.49 0.17
N ARG A 48 10.01 -1.83 -0.96
CA ARG A 48 8.81 -0.99 -1.15
C ARG A 48 7.52 -1.81 -1.02
N VAL A 49 7.47 -3.00 -1.63
CA VAL A 49 6.32 -3.92 -1.53
C VAL A 49 6.11 -4.36 -0.08
N ARG A 50 7.17 -4.78 0.62
CA ARG A 50 7.11 -5.14 2.04
C ARG A 50 6.66 -3.98 2.94
N ALA A 51 7.02 -2.75 2.56
CA ALA A 51 6.63 -1.53 3.25
C ALA A 51 5.18 -1.09 2.98
N LEU A 52 4.43 -1.80 2.11
CA LEU A 52 3.09 -1.42 1.64
C LEU A 52 3.03 -0.03 1.00
N GLU A 53 4.11 0.38 0.33
CA GLU A 53 4.22 1.68 -0.31
C GLU A 53 3.88 1.57 -1.82
N PRO A 54 2.69 2.00 -2.26
CA PRO A 54 2.26 1.78 -3.64
C PRO A 54 2.88 2.77 -4.63
N GLU A 55 3.20 2.30 -5.82
CA GLU A 55 3.41 3.10 -7.01
C GLU A 55 2.07 3.35 -7.71
N ARG A 56 1.64 4.61 -7.77
CA ARG A 56 0.32 5.00 -8.28
C ARG A 56 -0.02 4.45 -9.67
N GLY A 57 0.97 4.33 -10.56
CA GLY A 57 0.76 3.87 -11.93
C GLY A 57 0.60 2.35 -12.08
N ILE A 58 1.01 1.58 -11.08
CA ILE A 58 1.10 0.11 -11.14
C ILE A 58 0.16 -0.54 -10.13
N ASP A 59 0.22 -0.06 -8.88
CA ASP A 59 -0.43 -0.67 -7.72
C ASP A 59 -1.87 -0.20 -7.50
N LEU A 60 -2.23 0.95 -8.10
CA LEU A 60 -3.51 1.62 -7.91
C LEU A 60 -4.23 1.80 -9.25
N ASP A 61 -5.52 2.14 -9.18
CA ASP A 61 -6.33 2.44 -10.36
C ASP A 61 -6.91 3.85 -10.32
N ASP A 62 -7.62 4.21 -11.39
CA ASP A 62 -8.28 5.52 -11.56
C ASP A 62 -9.40 5.77 -10.53
N LYS A 63 -9.85 4.72 -9.85
CA LYS A 63 -10.90 4.76 -8.82
C LYS A 63 -10.32 4.70 -7.41
N SER A 64 -9.01 4.58 -7.27
CA SER A 64 -8.37 4.47 -5.96
C SER A 64 -8.57 5.75 -5.15
N ILE A 65 -8.95 5.56 -3.90
CA ILE A 65 -9.13 6.65 -2.94
C ILE A 65 -8.07 6.58 -1.83
N PRO A 66 -7.71 7.69 -1.18
CA PRO A 66 -6.62 7.67 -0.21
C PRO A 66 -6.80 6.67 0.94
N HIS A 67 -8.02 6.47 1.43
CA HIS A 67 -8.33 5.52 2.50
C HIS A 67 -8.17 4.05 2.12
N GLU A 68 -7.93 3.72 0.85
CA GLU A 68 -7.54 2.37 0.45
C GLU A 68 -6.07 2.10 0.77
N VAL A 69 -5.24 3.14 0.96
CA VAL A 69 -3.83 3.03 1.36
C VAL A 69 -3.69 3.61 2.78
N PRO A 70 -3.77 2.78 3.83
CA PRO A 70 -3.83 3.27 5.22
C PRO A 70 -2.70 4.22 5.60
N ALA A 71 -1.47 3.94 5.12
CA ALA A 71 -0.27 4.74 5.37
C ALA A 71 -0.36 6.18 4.83
N TRP A 72 -1.26 6.45 3.87
CA TRP A 72 -1.45 7.80 3.34
C TRP A 72 -2.30 8.69 4.22
N ILE A 73 -3.04 8.13 5.17
CA ILE A 73 -3.87 8.94 6.06
C ILE A 73 -3.03 9.39 7.25
N GLY A 74 -2.82 10.70 7.37
CA GLY A 74 -2.12 11.29 8.51
C GLY A 74 -2.93 11.07 9.78
N ARG A 75 -2.31 10.41 10.76
CA ARG A 75 -2.92 10.07 12.05
C ARG A 75 -1.88 10.20 13.15
N GLU A 76 -2.32 10.70 14.29
CA GLU A 76 -1.47 10.89 15.47
C GLU A 76 -0.19 11.66 15.08
N GLU A 77 0.97 11.17 15.48
CA GLU A 77 2.27 11.77 15.15
C GLU A 77 2.81 11.36 13.77
N ARG A 78 2.10 10.49 13.04
CA ARG A 78 2.53 10.04 11.71
C ARG A 78 2.01 10.99 10.63
N PRO A 79 2.89 11.79 9.99
CA PRO A 79 2.48 12.56 8.82
C PRO A 79 2.14 11.61 7.67
N GLY A 80 0.89 11.66 7.20
CA GLY A 80 0.44 10.98 5.98
C GLY A 80 0.31 11.97 4.82
N ALA A 81 0.04 11.47 3.62
CA ALA A 81 -0.24 12.30 2.44
C ALA A 81 -1.53 13.14 2.58
N VAL A 82 -2.50 12.65 3.36
CA VAL A 82 -3.78 13.29 3.63
C VAL A 82 -3.84 13.77 5.06
N HIS A 83 -3.98 15.09 5.25
CA HIS A 83 -4.22 15.68 6.55
C HIS A 83 -5.73 15.80 6.78
N LEU A 84 -6.24 15.18 7.84
CA LEU A 84 -7.68 15.09 8.11
C LEU A 84 -8.28 16.41 8.63
N GLU A 85 -7.46 17.26 9.24
CA GLU A 85 -7.91 18.49 9.90
C GLU A 85 -7.52 19.78 9.16
N LYS A 86 -6.88 19.68 7.98
CA LYS A 86 -6.51 20.88 7.21
C LYS A 86 -7.75 21.41 6.47
N GLY A 87 -7.71 22.69 6.11
CA GLY A 87 -8.80 23.35 5.39
C GLY A 87 -9.13 22.75 4.01
N CYS A 88 -9.91 23.47 3.21
CA CYS A 88 -10.48 22.94 1.97
C CYS A 88 -9.43 22.49 0.94
N TYR A 89 -9.49 21.22 0.51
CA TYR A 89 -8.73 20.71 -0.64
C TYR A 89 -9.58 19.87 -1.59
N ARG A 90 -9.11 19.72 -2.83
CA ARG A 90 -9.84 18.99 -3.88
C ARG A 90 -9.99 17.51 -3.50
N GLY A 91 -11.22 17.00 -3.60
CA GLY A 91 -11.54 15.59 -3.30
C GLY A 91 -11.77 15.29 -1.81
N GLN A 92 -11.74 16.30 -0.93
CA GLN A 92 -11.95 16.11 0.50
C GLN A 92 -13.32 15.55 0.87
N GLU A 93 -14.35 15.73 0.04
CA GLU A 93 -15.70 15.21 0.32
C GLU A 93 -15.68 13.69 0.46
N THR A 94 -15.00 13.00 -0.47
CA THR A 94 -14.82 11.55 -0.41
C THR A 94 -14.00 11.13 0.80
N VAL A 95 -12.91 11.85 1.09
CA VAL A 95 -12.06 11.58 2.26
C VAL A 95 -12.85 11.73 3.55
N ALA A 96 -13.54 12.86 3.75
CA ALA A 96 -14.31 13.14 4.96
C ALA A 96 -15.49 12.16 5.12
N ARG A 97 -16.14 11.78 4.01
CA ARG A 97 -17.22 10.79 4.04
C ARG A 97 -16.73 9.43 4.51
N VAL A 98 -15.63 8.93 3.95
CA VAL A 98 -15.05 7.65 4.36
C VAL A 98 -14.52 7.73 5.78
N GLU A 99 -13.89 8.84 6.16
CA GLU A 99 -13.35 8.99 7.50
C GLU A 99 -14.42 8.94 8.61
N ASN A 100 -15.58 9.56 8.38
CA ASN A 100 -16.60 9.75 9.42
C ASN A 100 -17.72 8.70 9.41
N LEU A 101 -18.05 8.14 8.25
CA LEU A 101 -19.29 7.36 8.07
C LEU A 101 -19.07 5.90 7.69
N GLY A 102 -17.86 5.49 7.28
CA GLY A 102 -17.66 4.13 6.84
C GLY A 102 -16.22 3.72 6.67
N ARG A 103 -16.00 2.72 5.82
CA ARG A 103 -14.67 2.23 5.50
C ARG A 103 -14.49 2.28 4.00
N SER A 104 -13.24 2.39 3.55
CA SER A 104 -12.92 2.20 2.14
C SER A 104 -13.42 0.83 1.69
N PRO A 105 -14.07 0.71 0.53
CA PRO A 105 -14.62 -0.58 0.06
C PRO A 105 -13.52 -1.58 -0.29
N ARG A 106 -12.31 -1.07 -0.57
CA ARG A 106 -11.10 -1.85 -0.84
C ARG A 106 -9.98 -1.43 0.11
N VAL A 107 -8.88 -2.17 0.08
CA VAL A 107 -7.68 -1.88 0.87
C VAL A 107 -6.46 -2.43 0.14
N LEU A 108 -5.35 -1.69 0.20
CA LEU A 108 -4.03 -2.12 -0.22
C LEU A 108 -3.50 -3.14 0.78
N VAL A 109 -3.09 -4.30 0.27
CA VAL A 109 -2.54 -5.41 1.04
C VAL A 109 -1.31 -5.98 0.32
N MET A 110 -0.56 -6.81 1.03
CA MET A 110 0.42 -7.70 0.44
C MET A 110 -0.22 -9.07 0.20
N LEU A 111 0.05 -9.66 -0.96
CA LEU A 111 -0.33 -11.02 -1.31
C LEU A 111 0.91 -11.93 -1.28
N GLN A 112 0.73 -13.11 -0.73
CA GLN A 112 1.62 -14.25 -0.90
C GLN A 112 1.17 -15.02 -2.15
N LEU A 113 2.10 -15.26 -3.08
CA LEU A 113 1.80 -15.96 -4.34
C LEU A 113 2.29 -17.41 -4.25
N ASP A 114 1.55 -18.33 -4.85
CA ASP A 114 2.05 -19.68 -5.06
C ASP A 114 3.18 -19.67 -6.10
N GLY A 115 4.41 -19.92 -5.63
CA GLY A 115 5.61 -19.96 -6.46
C GLY A 115 5.75 -21.22 -7.34
N SER A 116 4.81 -22.16 -7.28
CA SER A 116 4.83 -23.36 -8.13
C SER A 116 4.31 -23.11 -9.55
N ALA A 117 3.63 -21.99 -9.79
CA ALA A 117 3.16 -21.61 -11.12
C ALA A 117 4.34 -21.31 -12.08
N PRO A 118 4.24 -21.68 -13.37
CA PRO A 118 5.34 -21.53 -14.32
C PRO A 118 5.64 -20.07 -14.69
N GLU A 119 4.64 -19.19 -14.60
CA GLU A 119 4.76 -17.77 -14.93
C GLU A 119 4.19 -16.91 -13.78
N ALA A 120 4.89 -15.82 -13.48
CA ALA A 120 4.41 -14.85 -12.52
C ALA A 120 3.20 -14.08 -13.10
N PRO A 121 2.15 -13.82 -12.30
CA PRO A 121 1.01 -13.07 -12.78
C PRO A 121 1.39 -11.62 -13.07
N THR A 122 0.71 -10.99 -14.03
CA THR A 122 1.05 -9.65 -14.51
C THR A 122 0.35 -8.56 -13.67
N PRO A 123 1.04 -7.49 -13.24
CA PRO A 123 0.39 -6.32 -12.65
C PRO A 123 -0.72 -5.78 -13.56
N GLY A 124 -1.90 -5.49 -13.00
CA GLY A 124 -3.08 -5.23 -13.84
C GLY A 124 -4.14 -6.29 -13.77
N SER A 125 -3.74 -7.53 -13.51
CA SER A 125 -4.64 -8.67 -13.58
C SER A 125 -5.72 -8.60 -12.50
N ASP A 126 -6.92 -9.02 -12.86
CA ASP A 126 -8.04 -9.16 -11.93
C ASP A 126 -7.75 -10.28 -10.93
N ILE A 127 -8.03 -10.01 -9.66
CA ILE A 127 -8.06 -11.04 -8.62
C ILE A 127 -9.48 -11.57 -8.53
N VAL A 128 -9.66 -12.87 -8.61
CA VAL A 128 -10.97 -13.56 -8.58
C VAL A 128 -10.99 -14.66 -7.53
N GLY A 129 -12.17 -15.21 -7.22
CA GLY A 129 -12.25 -16.44 -6.43
C GLY A 129 -11.99 -17.69 -7.29
N PRO A 130 -11.90 -18.90 -6.70
CA PRO A 130 -11.54 -20.13 -7.42
C PRO A 130 -12.51 -20.52 -8.54
N ALA A 131 -13.78 -20.14 -8.42
CA ALA A 131 -14.79 -20.34 -9.45
C ALA A 131 -14.77 -19.25 -10.55
N GLY A 132 -13.81 -18.33 -10.50
CA GLY A 132 -13.73 -17.15 -11.36
C GLY A 132 -14.82 -16.11 -11.07
N GLY A 133 -15.19 -15.34 -12.09
CA GLY A 133 -16.30 -14.39 -12.06
C GLY A 133 -15.87 -12.94 -11.83
N ARG A 134 -16.63 -12.21 -11.00
CA ARG A 134 -16.42 -10.76 -10.81
C ARG A 134 -15.12 -10.50 -10.05
N ALA A 135 -14.28 -9.62 -10.60
CA ALA A 135 -13.07 -9.14 -9.93
C ALA A 135 -13.33 -8.72 -8.48
N LEU A 136 -12.58 -9.32 -7.56
CA LEU A 136 -12.53 -9.07 -6.13
C LEU A 136 -11.43 -8.08 -5.76
N GLY A 137 -10.44 -7.91 -6.62
CA GLY A 137 -9.36 -6.96 -6.47
C GLY A 137 -8.55 -6.84 -7.76
N ARG A 138 -7.43 -6.13 -7.67
CA ARG A 138 -6.50 -5.95 -8.77
C ARG A 138 -5.08 -6.17 -8.26
N LEU A 139 -4.32 -6.98 -8.98
CA LEU A 139 -2.92 -7.23 -8.69
C LEU A 139 -2.06 -6.02 -9.07
N GLY A 140 -1.16 -5.60 -8.19
CA GLY A 140 -0.16 -4.56 -8.41
C GLY A 140 1.21 -5.16 -8.72
N THR A 141 2.25 -4.52 -8.20
CA THR A 141 3.66 -4.89 -8.35
C THR A 141 3.89 -6.28 -7.79
N VAL A 142 4.53 -7.14 -8.58
CA VAL A 142 4.95 -8.50 -8.20
C VAL A 142 6.48 -8.52 -8.09
N VAL A 143 7.00 -9.13 -7.04
CA VAL A 143 8.45 -9.28 -6.78
C VAL A 143 8.76 -10.68 -6.27
N HIS A 144 10.01 -11.12 -6.47
CA HIS A 144 10.56 -12.27 -5.77
C HIS A 144 11.45 -11.74 -4.65
N ASP A 145 10.89 -11.72 -3.45
CA ASP A 145 11.58 -11.29 -2.24
C ASP A 145 12.50 -12.40 -1.71
N CYS A 146 13.62 -12.03 -1.09
CA CYS A 146 14.59 -13.00 -0.60
C CYS A 146 14.14 -13.75 0.65
N ASP A 147 13.28 -13.13 1.46
CA ASP A 147 12.81 -13.68 2.73
C ASP A 147 11.38 -14.25 2.60
N PHE A 148 10.53 -13.59 1.83
CA PHE A 148 9.12 -13.95 1.67
C PHE A 148 8.82 -14.78 0.41
N GLY A 149 9.77 -14.90 -0.51
CA GLY A 149 9.51 -15.53 -1.82
C GLY A 149 8.65 -14.62 -2.72
N PRO A 150 7.81 -15.18 -3.61
CA PRO A 150 7.00 -14.38 -4.51
C PRO A 150 5.87 -13.67 -3.77
N VAL A 151 5.91 -12.34 -3.75
CA VAL A 151 4.91 -11.48 -3.12
C VAL A 151 4.46 -10.37 -4.06
N ALA A 152 3.29 -9.80 -3.78
CA ALA A 152 2.78 -8.68 -4.55
C ALA A 152 2.02 -7.67 -3.70
N LEU A 153 1.95 -6.42 -4.17
CA LEU A 153 0.91 -5.51 -3.70
C LEU A 153 -0.41 -5.77 -4.43
N ALA A 154 -1.52 -5.54 -3.77
CA ALA A 154 -2.83 -5.60 -4.39
C ALA A 154 -3.83 -4.67 -3.70
N VAL A 155 -4.77 -4.13 -4.47
CA VAL A 155 -5.96 -3.48 -3.91
C VAL A 155 -7.12 -4.46 -4.00
N ILE A 156 -7.62 -4.91 -2.85
CA ILE A 156 -8.66 -5.94 -2.75
C ILE A 156 -9.90 -5.41 -2.02
N LYS A 157 -11.09 -5.86 -2.42
CA LYS A 157 -12.33 -5.59 -1.66
C LYS A 157 -12.20 -6.13 -0.24
N ARG A 158 -12.63 -5.34 0.74
CA ARG A 158 -12.63 -5.76 2.14
C ARG A 158 -13.44 -7.04 2.40
N SER A 159 -14.51 -7.26 1.65
CA SER A 159 -15.33 -8.47 1.76
C SER A 159 -14.64 -9.75 1.30
N ALA A 160 -13.46 -9.64 0.66
CA ALA A 160 -12.73 -10.75 0.07
C ALA A 160 -11.41 -11.06 0.79
N LEU A 161 -11.10 -10.40 1.91
CA LEU A 161 -9.82 -10.54 2.62
C LEU A 161 -9.57 -11.95 3.17
N GLU A 162 -10.63 -12.68 3.49
CA GLU A 162 -10.57 -14.03 4.06
C GLU A 162 -11.01 -15.11 3.05
N GLN A 163 -11.18 -14.74 1.78
CA GLN A 163 -11.58 -15.68 0.74
C GLN A 163 -10.36 -16.35 0.11
N GLU A 164 -10.57 -17.51 -0.51
CA GLU A 164 -9.62 -18.06 -1.45
C GLU A 164 -9.58 -17.18 -2.71
N LEU A 165 -8.38 -16.91 -3.22
CA LEU A 165 -8.15 -15.96 -4.30
C LEU A 165 -7.20 -16.54 -5.34
N GLN A 166 -7.39 -16.13 -6.59
CA GLN A 166 -6.54 -16.51 -7.71
C GLN A 166 -6.31 -15.33 -8.65
N VAL A 167 -5.17 -15.34 -9.33
CA VAL A 167 -4.83 -14.45 -10.45
C VAL A 167 -4.34 -15.29 -11.61
N GLY A 168 -5.15 -15.40 -12.66
CA GLY A 168 -4.93 -16.42 -13.69
C GLY A 168 -4.92 -17.80 -13.03
N ASP A 169 -3.85 -18.56 -13.26
CA ASP A 169 -3.67 -19.90 -12.67
C ASP A 169 -2.91 -19.89 -11.32
N VAL A 170 -2.56 -18.70 -10.81
CA VAL A 170 -1.77 -18.56 -9.58
C VAL A 170 -2.68 -18.39 -8.37
N SER A 171 -2.59 -19.31 -7.41
CA SER A 171 -3.23 -19.17 -6.11
C SER A 171 -2.55 -18.07 -5.31
N VAL A 172 -3.34 -17.20 -4.66
CA VAL A 172 -2.82 -16.10 -3.85
C VAL A 172 -3.56 -16.02 -2.51
N MET A 173 -2.85 -15.59 -1.47
CA MET A 173 -3.43 -15.34 -0.16
C MET A 173 -3.04 -13.95 0.34
N VAL A 174 -3.96 -13.29 1.06
CA VAL A 174 -3.65 -12.03 1.73
C VAL A 174 -2.70 -12.31 2.89
N ASP A 175 -1.59 -11.58 2.96
CA ASP A 175 -0.71 -11.63 4.12
C ASP A 175 -1.41 -10.96 5.31
N PRO A 176 -1.71 -11.69 6.41
CA PRO A 176 -2.43 -11.12 7.54
C PRO A 176 -1.70 -9.96 8.22
N THR A 177 -0.36 -9.92 8.14
CA THR A 177 0.45 -8.84 8.71
C THR A 177 0.33 -7.53 7.93
N SER A 178 -0.18 -7.59 6.70
CA SER A 178 -0.43 -6.40 5.87
C SER A 178 -1.80 -5.76 6.11
N LEU A 179 -2.69 -6.42 6.86
CA LEU A 179 -4.02 -5.91 7.14
C LEU A 179 -3.92 -4.69 8.08
N PRO A 180 -4.64 -3.58 7.78
CA PRO A 180 -4.66 -2.45 8.69
C PRO A 180 -5.37 -2.82 9.98
N GLU A 181 -4.94 -2.20 11.08
CA GLU A 181 -5.70 -2.23 12.32
C GLU A 181 -7.11 -1.65 12.10
N GLU A 182 -8.12 -2.47 12.37
CA GLU A 182 -9.51 -2.08 12.20
C GLU A 182 -9.91 -1.07 13.27
N ARG A 183 -10.32 0.11 12.83
CA ARG A 183 -10.83 1.14 13.75
C ARG A 183 -12.18 0.72 14.31
N GLY A 184 -12.36 1.02 15.60
CA GLY A 184 -13.63 0.92 16.31
C GLY A 184 -14.73 1.81 15.72
N GLU A 185 -15.80 1.99 16.48
CA GLU A 185 -16.97 2.74 16.02
C GLU A 185 -16.61 4.19 15.66
N GLN A 186 -17.04 4.65 14.48
CA GLN A 186 -16.75 6.00 14.00
C GLN A 186 -17.77 7.01 14.52
N ALA A 187 -17.31 8.20 14.91
CA ALA A 187 -18.13 9.23 15.52
C ALA A 187 -19.36 9.63 14.68
N GLY A 188 -19.21 9.71 13.35
CA GLY A 188 -20.31 10.03 12.45
C GLY A 188 -21.35 8.90 12.37
N ARG A 189 -20.91 7.64 12.34
CA ARG A 189 -21.81 6.48 12.39
C ARG A 189 -22.57 6.40 13.72
N ALA A 190 -21.88 6.56 14.84
CA ALA A 190 -22.49 6.61 16.17
C ALA A 190 -23.51 7.75 16.31
N ALA A 191 -23.28 8.91 15.67
CA ALA A 191 -24.25 10.00 15.63
C ALA A 191 -25.51 9.64 14.82
N VAL A 192 -25.35 9.01 13.65
CA VAL A 192 -26.47 8.53 12.82
C VAL A 192 -27.30 7.47 13.53
N GLU A 193 -26.65 6.51 14.21
CA GLU A 193 -27.33 5.45 14.95
C GLU A 193 -28.13 6.01 16.14
N ARG A 194 -27.55 6.97 16.90
CA ARG A 194 -28.28 7.71 17.94
C ARG A 194 -29.48 8.49 17.41
N LEU A 195 -29.39 9.08 16.21
CA LEU A 195 -30.51 9.78 15.59
C LEU A 195 -31.62 8.81 15.15
N ARG A 196 -31.26 7.62 14.66
CA ARG A 196 -32.22 6.58 14.24
C ARG A 196 -32.90 5.89 15.43
N GLY A 197 -32.22 5.77 16.57
CA GLY A 197 -32.73 5.14 17.80
C GLY A 197 -33.58 6.02 18.71
N ARG A 198 -33.85 7.30 18.36
CA ARG A 198 -34.75 8.20 19.12
C ARG A 198 -36.19 8.22 18.58
N ARG A 199 -36.74 7.08 18.19
CA ARG A 199 -38.18 6.90 17.94
C ARG A 199 -38.82 6.03 19.01
#